data_AF-A0A6S6QZN4-F1
#
_entry.id   AF-A0A6S6QZN4-F1
#
_cell.length_a   1.000
_cell.length_b   1.000
_cell.length_c   1.000
_cell.angle_alpha   90.00
_cell.angle_beta   90.00
_cell.angle_gamma   90.00
#
_symmetry.space_group_name_H-M   'P 1'
#
loop_
_entity.id
_entity.type
_entity.pdbx_description
1 polymer ?
#
loop_
_entity_poly.entity_id
_entity_poly.type
_entity_poly.pdbx_seq_one_letter_code
_entity_poly.pdbx_strand_id
1 'polypeptide(L)'
;MSVGTNIKKFRKQKGLTQAELGKRLDVTQQMIGQFENDKNSPQMDTLKKIATALEIDISDLLGISPLQSLSERVTFFNYLLGLGYEVSENPYNDKWVIHIKESGQDIFISDDEMNSLESIIKENVDLRITKYISDGKHSQ
;
A
#
# COMPACT_ATOMS: atom_id res chain seq x y z
N MET A 1 -4.05 -0.98 11.86
CA MET A 1 -5.50 -1.26 11.74
C MET A 1 -5.67 -2.29 10.64
N SER A 2 -6.52 -3.30 10.81
CA SER A 2 -6.83 -4.27 9.75
C SER A 2 -7.96 -3.76 8.86
N VAL A 3 -8.08 -4.35 7.66
CA VAL A 3 -9.22 -4.13 6.77
C VAL A 3 -10.54 -4.41 7.48
N GLY A 4 -10.64 -5.49 8.27
CA GLY A 4 -11.83 -5.81 9.06
C GLY A 4 -12.20 -4.70 10.06
N THR A 5 -11.21 -4.15 10.78
CA THR A 5 -11.45 -3.03 11.69
C THR A 5 -11.92 -1.76 10.96
N ASN A 6 -11.44 -1.51 9.75
CA ASN A 6 -11.87 -0.39 8.91
C ASN A 6 -13.31 -0.58 8.40
N ILE A 7 -13.68 -1.78 7.93
CA ILE A 7 -15.06 -2.12 7.53
C ILE A 7 -16.03 -1.76 8.68
N LYS A 8 -15.71 -2.23 9.90
CA LYS A 8 -16.52 -1.98 11.09
C LYS A 8 -16.62 -0.50 11.44
N LYS A 9 -15.51 0.22 11.35
CA LYS A 9 -15.44 1.67 11.61
C LYS A 9 -16.36 2.44 10.65
N PHE A 10 -16.19 2.26 9.35
CA PHE A 10 -16.94 3.00 8.34
C PHE A 10 -18.42 2.59 8.29
N ARG A 11 -18.73 1.30 8.48
CA ARG A 11 -20.13 0.85 8.64
C ARG A 11 -20.84 1.59 9.77
N LYS A 12 -20.19 1.68 10.94
CA LYS A 12 -20.75 2.40 12.10
C LYS A 12 -20.88 3.90 11.83
N GLN A 13 -19.92 4.51 11.14
CA GLN A 13 -20.00 5.93 10.75
C GLN A 13 -21.18 6.21 9.81
N LYS A 14 -21.53 5.25 8.95
CA LYS A 14 -22.72 5.31 8.08
C LYS A 14 -24.02 4.91 8.79
N GLY A 15 -23.97 4.62 10.10
CA GLY A 15 -25.15 4.24 10.89
C GLY A 15 -25.75 2.87 10.54
N LEU A 16 -25.02 2.04 9.79
CA LEU A 16 -25.53 0.76 9.31
C LEU A 16 -25.30 -0.35 10.32
N THR A 17 -26.23 -1.29 10.43
CA THR A 17 -26.05 -2.60 11.06
C THR A 17 -25.29 -3.55 10.13
N GLN A 18 -24.73 -4.64 10.68
CA GLN A 18 -24.08 -5.66 9.85
C GLN A 18 -25.07 -6.32 8.87
N ALA A 19 -26.35 -6.45 9.25
CA ALA A 19 -27.39 -6.98 8.38
C ALA A 19 -27.71 -6.04 7.21
N GLU A 20 -27.76 -4.73 7.46
CA GLU A 20 -27.99 -3.72 6.42
C GLU A 20 -26.83 -3.66 5.43
N LEU A 21 -25.58 -3.69 5.92
CA LEU A 21 -24.41 -3.76 5.03
C LEU A 21 -24.41 -5.08 4.24
N GLY A 22 -24.74 -6.20 4.89
CA GLY A 22 -24.88 -7.50 4.21
C GLY A 22 -25.91 -7.45 3.09
N LYS A 23 -27.08 -6.85 3.33
CA LYS A 23 -28.12 -6.66 2.33
C LYS A 23 -27.67 -5.80 1.14
N ARG A 24 -26.87 -4.75 1.37
CA ARG A 24 -26.30 -3.92 0.28
C ARG A 24 -25.31 -4.68 -0.59
N LEU A 25 -24.60 -5.65 0.00
CA LEU A 25 -23.54 -6.42 -0.64
C LEU A 25 -23.98 -7.78 -1.15
N ASP A 26 -25.25 -8.13 -0.97
CA ASP A 26 -25.81 -9.46 -1.25
C ASP A 26 -25.07 -10.59 -0.51
N VAL A 27 -24.76 -10.37 0.77
CA VAL A 27 -24.13 -11.35 1.65
C VAL A 27 -24.84 -11.43 3.01
N THR A 28 -24.60 -12.50 3.75
CA THR A 28 -25.22 -12.69 5.07
C THR A 28 -24.62 -11.74 6.11
N GLN A 29 -25.41 -11.40 7.14
CA GLN A 29 -24.93 -10.65 8.30
C GLN A 29 -23.72 -11.34 8.96
N GLN A 30 -23.71 -12.67 8.99
CA GLN A 30 -22.62 -13.46 9.52
C GLN A 30 -21.32 -13.27 8.70
N MET A 31 -21.42 -13.17 7.37
CA MET A 31 -20.28 -12.91 6.49
C MET A 31 -19.64 -11.56 6.82
N ILE A 32 -20.45 -10.50 7.00
CA ILE A 32 -19.96 -9.19 7.44
C ILE A 32 -19.29 -9.29 8.80
N GLY A 33 -19.88 -10.04 9.74
CA GLY A 33 -19.27 -10.32 11.03
C GLY A 33 -17.92 -11.03 10.92
N GLN A 34 -17.75 -11.96 9.97
CA GLN A 34 -16.47 -12.62 9.74
C GLN A 34 -15.43 -11.66 9.17
N PHE A 35 -15.82 -10.80 8.23
CA PHE A 35 -14.94 -9.75 7.68
C PHE A 35 -14.49 -8.78 8.78
N GLU A 36 -15.42 -8.26 9.58
CA GLU A 36 -15.11 -7.27 10.63
C GLU A 36 -14.25 -7.79 11.78
N ASN A 37 -14.16 -9.10 11.94
CA ASN A 37 -13.36 -9.75 12.99
C ASN A 37 -12.14 -10.49 12.40
N ASP A 38 -11.77 -10.21 11.15
CA ASP A 38 -10.63 -10.80 10.43
C ASP A 38 -10.65 -12.34 10.38
N LYS A 39 -11.84 -12.95 10.53
CA LYS A 39 -12.03 -14.42 10.43
C LYS A 39 -12.10 -14.90 8.99
N ASN A 40 -12.42 -13.99 8.08
CA ASN A 40 -12.39 -14.21 6.64
C ASN A 40 -11.91 -12.92 5.97
N SER A 41 -10.98 -13.01 5.04
CA SER A 41 -10.46 -11.85 4.31
C SER A 41 -11.21 -11.71 2.99
N PRO A 42 -11.92 -10.59 2.74
CA PRO A 42 -12.59 -10.38 1.46
C PRO A 42 -11.57 -10.27 0.32
N GLN A 43 -11.89 -10.85 -0.83
CA GLN A 43 -11.11 -10.64 -2.05
C GLN A 43 -11.25 -9.22 -2.58
N MET A 44 -10.32 -8.80 -3.45
CA MET A 44 -10.24 -7.44 -3.99
C MET A 44 -11.58 -6.93 -4.56
N ASP A 45 -12.31 -7.76 -5.30
CA ASP A 45 -13.61 -7.36 -5.86
C ASP A 45 -14.67 -7.13 -4.78
N THR A 46 -14.65 -7.94 -3.71
CA THR A 46 -15.52 -7.74 -2.54
C THR A 46 -15.13 -6.48 -1.78
N LEU A 47 -13.83 -6.18 -1.65
CA LEU A 47 -13.34 -4.95 -1.02
C LEU A 47 -13.82 -3.71 -1.79
N LYS A 48 -13.75 -3.73 -3.13
CA LYS A 48 -14.31 -2.66 -3.98
C LYS A 48 -15.81 -2.49 -3.73
N LYS A 49 -16.58 -3.57 -3.71
CA LYS A 49 -18.02 -3.52 -3.41
C LYS A 49 -18.30 -2.94 -2.02
N ILE A 50 -17.52 -3.34 -1.02
CA ILE A 50 -17.64 -2.81 0.35
C ILE A 50 -17.37 -1.30 0.38
N ALA A 51 -16.29 -0.84 -0.24
CA ALA A 51 -15.96 0.58 -0.32
C ALA A 51 -17.09 1.38 -0.97
N THR A 52 -17.64 0.89 -2.10
CA THR A 52 -18.80 1.48 -2.76
C THR A 52 -20.04 1.51 -1.87
N ALA A 53 -20.38 0.40 -1.20
CA ALA A 53 -21.56 0.31 -0.34
C ALA A 53 -21.48 1.21 0.91
N LEU A 54 -20.24 1.51 1.33
CA LEU A 54 -19.91 2.42 2.42
C LEU A 54 -19.61 3.84 1.95
N GLU A 55 -19.65 4.14 0.66
CA GLU A 55 -19.37 5.46 0.07
C GLU A 55 -18.04 6.07 0.56
N ILE A 56 -16.99 5.26 0.51
CA ILE A 56 -15.60 5.65 0.83
C ILE A 56 -14.67 5.23 -0.30
N ASP A 57 -13.46 5.77 -0.31
CA ASP A 57 -12.44 5.26 -1.21
C ASP A 57 -11.92 3.89 -0.73
N ILE A 58 -11.47 3.04 -1.65
CA ILE A 58 -10.87 1.76 -1.28
C ILE A 58 -9.58 1.94 -0.47
N SER A 59 -8.84 3.03 -0.69
CA SER A 59 -7.66 3.39 0.09
C SER A 59 -7.99 3.60 1.57
N ASP A 60 -9.10 4.27 1.88
CA ASP A 60 -9.60 4.41 3.26
C ASP A 60 -9.86 3.04 3.90
N LEU A 61 -10.45 2.13 3.13
CA LEU A 61 -10.77 0.78 3.60
C LEU A 61 -9.50 -0.05 3.85
N LEU A 62 -8.52 0.06 2.96
CA LEU A 62 -7.21 -0.59 3.07
C LEU A 62 -6.30 0.08 4.11
N GLY A 63 -6.67 1.26 4.62
CA GLY A 63 -5.83 2.04 5.53
C GLY A 63 -4.63 2.67 4.85
N ILE A 64 -4.68 2.84 3.52
CA ILE A 64 -3.67 3.53 2.74
C ILE A 64 -3.93 5.03 2.89
N SER A 65 -3.24 5.69 3.81
CA SER A 65 -3.28 7.14 3.91
C SER A 65 -2.45 7.74 2.78
N PRO A 66 -2.97 8.70 1.97
CA PRO A 66 -2.18 9.40 0.97
C PRO A 66 -0.93 10.07 1.54
N LEU A 67 -0.97 10.49 2.80
CA LEU A 67 0.19 11.05 3.49
C LEU A 67 1.24 9.98 3.80
N GLN A 68 0.81 8.76 4.09
CA GLN A 68 1.73 7.63 4.33
C GLN A 68 2.37 7.19 3.02
N SER A 69 1.61 7.01 1.95
CA SER A 69 2.18 6.65 0.63
C SER A 69 3.13 7.74 0.12
N LEU A 70 2.79 9.01 0.30
CA LEU A 70 3.69 10.11 -0.04
C LEU A 70 4.98 10.08 0.80
N SER A 71 4.87 9.79 2.10
CA SER A 71 6.05 9.66 2.97
C SER A 71 6.97 8.49 2.57
N GLU A 72 6.39 7.37 2.15
CA GLU A 72 7.13 6.20 1.68
C GLU A 72 7.87 6.51 0.38
N ARG A 73 7.20 7.19 -0.55
CA ARG A 73 7.79 7.59 -1.83
C ARG A 73 8.91 8.62 -1.64
N VAL A 74 8.73 9.60 -0.76
CA VAL A 74 9.77 10.57 -0.40
C VAL A 74 10.97 9.85 0.24
N THR A 75 10.73 8.89 1.13
CA THR A 75 11.80 8.11 1.77
C THR A 75 12.58 7.30 0.74
N PHE A 76 11.88 6.71 -0.23
CA PHE A 76 12.50 5.98 -1.34
C PHE A 76 13.42 6.88 -2.18
N PHE A 77 12.97 8.08 -2.55
CA PHE A 77 13.82 9.02 -3.29
C PHE A 77 15.00 9.55 -2.46
N ASN A 78 14.81 9.77 -1.16
CA ASN A 78 15.91 10.13 -0.26
C ASN A 78 16.95 9.01 -0.15
N TYR A 79 16.51 7.75 -0.13
CA TYR A 79 17.42 6.60 -0.17
C TYR A 79 18.25 6.59 -1.45
N LEU A 80 17.62 6.75 -2.61
CA LEU A 80 18.32 6.86 -3.90
C LEU A 80 19.30 8.05 -3.94
N LEU A 81 18.90 9.21 -3.41
CA LEU A 81 19.75 10.38 -3.29
C LEU A 81 20.99 10.11 -2.43
N GLY A 82 20.82 9.39 -1.32
CA GLY A 82 21.92 8.96 -0.45
C GLY A 82 22.92 8.02 -1.14
N LEU A 83 22.49 7.31 -2.17
CA LEU A 83 23.34 6.47 -3.02
C LEU A 83 23.95 7.23 -4.21
N GLY A 84 23.64 8.53 -4.37
CA GLY A 84 24.15 9.35 -5.47
C GLY A 84 23.27 9.35 -6.73
N TYR A 85 22.02 8.91 -6.63
CA TYR A 85 21.04 8.97 -7.72
C TYR A 85 20.06 10.13 -7.51
N GLU A 86 20.05 11.11 -8.40
CA GLU A 86 19.09 12.20 -8.38
C GLU A 86 17.90 11.86 -9.27
N VAL A 87 16.70 11.88 -8.70
CA VAL A 87 15.47 11.48 -9.40
C VAL A 87 14.60 12.70 -9.65
N SER A 88 14.09 12.82 -10.87
CA SER A 88 13.16 13.89 -11.26
C SER A 88 12.12 13.40 -12.26
N GLU A 89 10.96 14.04 -12.30
CA GLU A 89 9.96 13.80 -13.34
C GLU A 89 10.37 14.52 -14.62
N ASN A 90 10.15 13.88 -15.77
CA ASN A 90 10.29 14.54 -17.05
C ASN A 90 9.03 15.39 -17.33
N PRO A 91 9.14 16.71 -17.53
CA PRO A 91 7.97 17.56 -17.73
C PRO A 91 7.28 17.34 -19.09
N TYR A 92 7.87 16.54 -19.99
CA TYR A 92 7.39 16.34 -21.36
C TYR A 92 6.79 14.95 -21.61
N ASN A 93 6.88 14.01 -20.67
CA ASN A 93 6.29 12.67 -20.77
C ASN A 93 6.12 12.00 -19.40
N ASP A 94 5.33 10.93 -19.33
CA ASP A 94 5.09 10.13 -18.11
C ASP A 94 6.30 9.23 -17.77
N LYS A 95 7.50 9.83 -17.73
CA LYS A 95 8.75 9.15 -17.39
C LYS A 95 9.51 9.90 -16.30
N TRP A 96 10.29 9.14 -15.57
CA TRP A 96 11.27 9.57 -14.60
C TRP A 96 12.65 9.63 -15.23
N VAL A 97 13.46 10.56 -14.76
CA VAL A 97 14.89 10.67 -15.05
C VAL A 97 15.66 10.36 -13.78
N ILE A 98 16.56 9.39 -13.84
CA ILE A 98 17.52 9.07 -12.79
C ILE A 98 18.90 9.52 -13.27
N HIS A 99 19.43 10.57 -12.66
CA HIS A 99 20.79 11.08 -12.90
C HIS A 99 21.78 10.42 -11.94
N ILE A 100 22.82 9.78 -12.50
CA ILE A 100 23.85 9.08 -11.73
C ILE A 100 25.04 10.02 -11.52
N LYS A 101 25.25 10.52 -10.29
CA LYS A 101 26.31 11.51 -10.01
C LYS A 101 27.71 11.05 -10.39
N GLU A 102 28.00 9.76 -10.20
CA GLU A 102 29.33 9.20 -10.44
C GLU A 102 29.71 9.19 -11.92
N SER A 103 28.77 8.86 -12.81
CA SER A 103 29.02 8.74 -14.24
C SER A 103 28.52 9.94 -15.05
N GLY A 104 27.66 10.79 -14.47
CA GLY A 104 26.97 11.87 -15.15
C GLY A 104 25.92 11.39 -16.16
N GLN A 105 25.52 10.11 -16.11
CA GLN A 105 24.57 9.51 -17.04
C GLN A 105 23.13 9.63 -16.55
N ASP A 106 22.20 9.75 -17.50
CA ASP A 106 20.77 9.77 -17.24
C ASP A 106 20.12 8.46 -17.72
N ILE A 107 19.25 7.91 -16.88
CA ILE A 107 18.38 6.78 -17.22
C ILE A 107 16.93 7.25 -17.21
N PHE A 108 16.19 6.89 -18.26
CA PHE A 108 14.77 7.22 -18.39
C PHE A 108 13.94 5.97 -18.13
N ILE A 109 13.03 6.02 -17.16
CA ILE A 109 12.14 4.91 -16.81
C ILE A 109 10.69 5.37 -16.71
N SER A 110 9.75 4.48 -17.02
CA SER A 110 8.31 4.69 -16.85
C SER A 110 7.86 4.65 -15.37
N ASP A 111 6.62 5.06 -15.11
CA ASP A 111 6.00 4.89 -13.79
C ASP A 111 5.98 3.43 -13.31
N ASP A 112 5.64 2.49 -14.20
CA ASP A 112 5.59 1.06 -13.86
C ASP A 112 6.99 0.52 -13.50
N GLU A 113 8.02 0.93 -14.23
CA GLU A 113 9.41 0.59 -13.92
C GLU A 113 9.87 1.22 -12.61
N MET A 114 9.49 2.47 -12.33
CA MET A 114 9.80 3.14 -11.06
C MET A 114 9.11 2.44 -9.87
N ASN A 115 7.83 2.08 -10.01
CA ASN A 115 7.09 1.34 -8.99
C ASN A 115 7.67 -0.06 -8.76
N SER A 116 8.09 -0.74 -9.83
CA SER A 116 8.77 -2.03 -9.75
C SER A 116 10.12 -1.92 -9.03
N LEU A 117 10.90 -0.89 -9.35
CA LEU A 117 12.18 -0.62 -8.70
C LEU A 117 12.01 -0.39 -7.20
N GLU A 118 11.03 0.43 -6.81
CA GLU A 118 10.70 0.67 -5.41
C GLU A 118 10.32 -0.63 -4.69
N SER A 119 9.46 -1.46 -5.29
CA SER A 119 9.03 -2.73 -4.71
C SER A 119 10.18 -3.71 -4.53
N ILE A 120 11.04 -3.86 -5.55
CA ILE A 120 12.18 -4.79 -5.51
C ILE A 120 13.19 -4.38 -4.44
N ILE A 121 13.46 -3.08 -4.30
CA ILE A 121 14.39 -2.59 -3.26
C ILE A 121 13.83 -2.88 -1.87
N LYS A 122 12.54 -2.60 -1.63
CA LYS A 122 11.87 -2.92 -0.35
C LYS A 122 11.97 -4.41 -0.02
N GLU A 123 11.62 -5.28 -0.97
CA GLU A 123 11.67 -6.73 -0.79
C GLU A 123 13.10 -7.22 -0.48
N ASN A 124 14.10 -6.74 -1.21
CA ASN A 124 15.49 -7.12 -0.98
C ASN A 124 15.99 -6.71 0.41
N VAL A 125 15.60 -5.53 0.90
CA VAL A 125 15.92 -5.07 2.25
C VAL A 125 15.26 -5.97 3.29
N ASP A 126 13.97 -6.25 3.14
CA ASP A 126 13.22 -7.10 4.06
C ASP A 126 13.77 -8.53 4.11
N LEU A 127 14.07 -9.13 2.95
CA LEU A 127 14.71 -10.43 2.85
C LEU A 127 16.05 -10.45 3.58
N ARG A 128 16.85 -9.40 3.43
CA ARG A 128 18.17 -9.30 4.06
C ARG A 128 18.07 -9.14 5.57
N ILE A 129 17.16 -8.31 6.07
CA ILE A 129 16.88 -8.14 7.50
C ILE A 129 16.38 -9.45 8.10
N THR A 130 15.43 -10.10 7.45
CA THR A 130 14.85 -11.38 7.88
C THR A 130 15.92 -12.45 8.00
N LYS A 131 16.83 -12.50 7.01
CA LYS A 131 17.99 -13.40 7.06
C LYS A 131 18.90 -13.11 8.24
N TYR A 132 19.18 -11.84 8.56
CA TYR A 132 20.01 -11.50 9.73
C TYR A 132 19.35 -11.92 11.05
N ILE A 133 18.03 -11.79 11.15
CA ILE A 133 17.25 -12.27 12.29
C ILE A 133 17.33 -13.81 12.38
N SER A 134 17.12 -14.53 11.28
CA SER A 134 17.15 -16.00 11.26
C SER A 134 18.52 -16.59 11.55
N ASP A 135 19.57 -15.92 11.07
CA ASP A 135 20.97 -16.35 11.25
C ASP A 135 21.47 -16.14 12.70
N GLY A 136 20.60 -15.67 13.61
CA GLY A 136 20.94 -15.49 15.02
C GLY A 136 21.98 -14.39 15.25
N LYS A 137 22.14 -13.44 14.31
CA LYS A 137 22.94 -12.23 14.52
C LYS A 137 22.21 -11.23 15.43
N HIS A 138 21.76 -11.72 16.58
CA HIS A 138 21.42 -10.90 17.74
C HIS A 138 22.54 -11.08 18.74
N SER A 139 23.55 -10.22 18.62
CA SER A 139 24.53 -10.03 19.68
C SER A 139 24.95 -8.56 19.72
N GLN A 140 24.13 -7.77 20.39
CA GLN A 140 24.44 -7.13 21.69
C GLN A 140 23.18 -6.47 22.27
#